data_AF-A0A317GVV2-F1
#
_entry.id   AF-A0A317GVV2-F1
#
_cell.length_a   1.000
_cell.length_b   1.000
_cell.length_c   1.000
_cell.angle_alpha   90.00
_cell.angle_beta   90.00
_cell.angle_gamma   90.00
#
_symmetry.space_group_name_H-M   'P 1'
#
loop_
_entity.id
_entity.type
_entity.pdbx_description
1 polymer ?
#
loop_
_entity_poly.entity_id
_entity_poly.type
_entity_poly.pdbx_seq_one_letter_code
_entity_poly.pdbx_strand_id
1 'polypeptide(L)'
;MRTTNKNISIKKRAGSGKLFVYGTLRGQYGHKLSKLIRENFQLIGVGHIKGDLFDIGKYPGAVLSRSTSNNIVGEIYQAKKETDIDSTLKILDKYEGYYQGDLPASEYIRKRKFVKLKNGKRVLSWVYLYNKPVANKHLIEGGDYLRHLESR
;
A
#
# COMPACT_ATOMS: atom_id res chain seq x y z
N MET A 1 -12.08 42.90 -27.77
CA MET A 1 -13.09 42.10 -27.03
C MET A 1 -12.42 40.89 -26.40
N ARG A 2 -12.90 40.52 -25.21
CA ARG A 2 -12.20 39.71 -24.21
C ARG A 2 -12.03 38.24 -24.61
N THR A 3 -10.89 37.73 -24.17
CA THR A 3 -10.42 36.34 -24.08
C THR A 3 -11.47 35.34 -23.58
N THR A 4 -11.37 34.10 -24.06
CA THR A 4 -11.67 32.92 -23.22
C THR A 4 -10.83 31.73 -23.64
N ASN A 5 -9.64 31.65 -23.04
CA ASN A 5 -8.93 30.40 -22.88
C ASN A 5 -9.82 29.47 -22.01
N LYS A 6 -10.32 28.39 -22.60
CA LYS A 6 -10.85 27.26 -21.84
C LYS A 6 -9.68 26.59 -21.12
N ASN A 7 -9.34 27.10 -19.94
CA ASN A 7 -8.56 26.37 -18.95
C ASN A 7 -9.40 25.17 -18.53
N ILE A 8 -9.16 24.03 -19.18
CA ILE A 8 -9.67 22.74 -18.74
C ILE A 8 -8.91 22.42 -17.45
N SER A 9 -9.48 22.85 -16.32
CA SER A 9 -9.06 22.42 -15.00
C SER A 9 -9.35 20.93 -14.90
N ILE A 10 -8.34 20.11 -15.16
CA ILE A 10 -8.38 18.67 -14.87
C ILE A 10 -8.53 18.58 -13.35
N LYS A 11 -9.77 18.40 -12.86
CA LYS A 11 -10.04 18.04 -11.47
C LYS A 11 -9.30 16.73 -11.18
N LYS A 12 -8.09 16.82 -10.63
CA LYS A 12 -7.31 15.68 -10.14
C LYS A 12 -8.17 14.93 -9.13
N ARG A 13 -8.57 13.70 -9.49
CA ARG A 13 -9.44 12.85 -8.67
C ARG A 13 -8.79 12.61 -7.31
N ALA A 14 -9.56 12.81 -6.24
CA ALA A 14 -9.23 12.42 -4.88
C ALA A 14 -8.81 10.94 -4.83
N GLY A 15 -7.50 10.66 -4.87
CA GLY A 15 -6.96 9.31 -4.91
C GLY A 15 -5.62 9.13 -5.62
N SER A 16 -5.03 10.18 -6.22
CA SER A 16 -3.73 10.10 -6.90
C SER A 16 -2.53 9.94 -5.96
N GLY A 17 -2.63 10.39 -4.70
CA GLY A 17 -1.48 10.46 -3.79
C GLY A 17 -1.57 9.60 -2.53
N LYS A 18 -2.34 8.50 -2.51
CA LYS A 18 -2.46 7.66 -1.31
C LYS A 18 -1.69 6.36 -1.42
N LEU A 19 -1.06 5.94 -0.32
CA LEU A 19 -0.30 4.70 -0.19
C LEU A 19 -0.85 3.91 0.99
N PHE A 20 -1.09 2.61 0.81
CA PHE A 20 -1.47 1.67 1.84
C PHE A 20 -0.33 0.70 2.11
N VAL A 21 0.07 0.59 3.37
CA VAL A 21 1.16 -0.27 3.83
C VAL A 21 0.67 -1.18 4.96
N TYR A 22 1.00 -2.47 4.90
CA TYR A 22 0.49 -3.49 5.82
C TYR A 22 1.60 -4.29 6.53
N GLY A 23 2.87 -4.00 6.22
CA GLY A 23 4.03 -4.73 6.74
C GLY A 23 5.13 -3.81 7.26
N THR A 24 6.37 -4.11 6.89
CA THR A 24 7.61 -3.43 7.35
C THR A 24 7.69 -1.93 7.00
N LEU A 25 6.86 -1.45 6.06
CA LEU A 25 6.74 -0.03 5.71
C LEU A 25 5.85 0.76 6.69
N ARG A 26 5.12 0.09 7.60
CA ARG A 26 4.31 0.76 8.63
C ARG A 26 5.18 1.60 9.56
N GLY A 27 4.65 2.72 10.02
CA GLY A 27 5.41 3.72 10.78
C GLY A 27 6.06 3.17 12.05
N GLN A 28 5.40 2.23 12.70
CA GLN A 28 5.84 1.61 13.97
C GLN A 28 7.01 0.63 13.80
N TYR A 29 7.29 0.13 12.59
CA TYR A 29 8.39 -0.81 12.35
C TYR A 29 9.78 -0.13 12.41
N GLY A 30 9.86 1.20 12.27
CA GLY A 30 11.09 1.96 12.52
C GLY A 30 12.19 1.88 11.43
N HIS A 31 11.93 1.22 10.30
CA HIS A 31 12.91 1.10 9.21
C HIS A 31 13.13 2.42 8.45
N LYS A 32 14.28 2.59 7.76
CA LYS A 32 14.64 3.82 7.00
C LYS A 32 13.53 4.28 6.04
N LEU A 33 12.83 3.36 5.40
CA LEU A 33 11.73 3.68 4.48
C LEU A 33 10.45 4.13 5.19
N SER A 34 10.20 3.68 6.43
CA SER A 34 9.11 4.22 7.25
C SER A 34 9.33 5.71 7.57
N LYS A 35 10.60 6.14 7.67
CA LYS A 35 10.96 7.55 7.86
C LYS A 35 10.72 8.36 6.58
N LEU A 36 11.17 7.86 5.42
CA LEU A 36 10.89 8.48 4.11
C LEU A 36 9.39 8.68 3.88
N ILE A 37 8.57 7.66 4.20
CA ILE A 37 7.11 7.77 4.08
C ILE A 37 6.57 8.86 5.02
N ARG A 38 7.02 8.94 6.27
CA ARG A 38 6.58 9.99 7.22
C ARG A 38 7.03 11.41 6.83
N GLU A 39 8.15 11.53 6.14
CA GLU A 39 8.65 12.81 5.63
C GLU A 39 7.78 13.31 4.45
N ASN A 40 7.43 12.41 3.54
CA ASN A 40 6.72 12.75 2.29
C ASN A 40 5.18 12.62 2.39
N PHE A 41 4.68 11.91 3.40
CA PHE A 41 3.26 11.59 3.56
C PHE A 41 2.79 11.90 4.98
N GLN A 42 1.50 12.16 5.10
CA GLN A 42 0.79 12.22 6.36
C GLN A 42 -0.05 10.95 6.55
N LEU A 43 -0.01 10.38 7.76
CA LEU A 43 -0.88 9.26 8.12
C LEU A 43 -2.34 9.75 8.13
N ILE A 44 -3.24 9.07 7.40
CA ILE A 44 -4.67 9.37 7.42
C ILE A 44 -5.48 8.41 8.29
N GLY A 45 -4.88 7.26 8.65
CA GLY A 45 -5.47 6.32 9.60
C GLY A 45 -5.23 4.85 9.25
N VAL A 46 -5.83 3.98 10.05
CA VAL A 46 -5.80 2.52 9.87
C VAL A 46 -6.98 2.07 9.00
N GLY A 47 -6.72 1.14 8.09
CA GLY A 47 -7.74 0.54 7.24
C GLY A 47 -7.39 -0.89 6.86
N HIS A 48 -8.22 -1.49 6.01
CA HIS A 48 -7.99 -2.84 5.52
C HIS A 48 -8.43 -3.06 4.08
N ILE A 49 -7.87 -4.11 3.48
CA ILE A 49 -8.30 -4.70 2.22
C ILE A 49 -8.67 -6.16 2.45
N LYS A 50 -9.58 -6.71 1.63
CA LYS A 50 -9.91 -8.14 1.69
C LYS A 50 -8.80 -8.99 1.08
N GLY A 51 -8.39 -10.02 1.81
CA GLY A 51 -7.34 -10.93 1.38
C GLY A 51 -6.69 -11.64 2.56
N ASP A 52 -5.72 -12.47 2.22
CA ASP A 52 -4.96 -13.29 3.14
C ASP A 52 -3.53 -12.74 3.23
N LEU A 53 -3.01 -12.67 4.45
CA LEU A 53 -1.67 -12.18 4.73
C LEU A 53 -0.80 -13.37 5.12
N PHE A 54 0.32 -13.57 4.43
CA PHE A 54 1.22 -14.69 4.69
C PHE A 54 2.52 -14.22 5.31
N ASP A 55 3.08 -15.05 6.18
CA ASP A 55 4.44 -14.92 6.64
C ASP A 55 5.39 -15.51 5.59
N ILE A 56 6.17 -14.65 4.94
CA ILE A 56 7.16 -15.07 3.95
C ILE A 56 8.59 -15.02 4.49
N GLY A 57 8.74 -14.88 5.81
CA GLY A 57 10.01 -14.94 6.54
C GLY A 57 10.34 -13.60 7.18
N LYS A 58 11.01 -12.71 6.43
CA LYS A 58 11.48 -11.40 6.94
C LYS A 58 10.44 -10.28 6.85
N TYR A 59 9.37 -10.50 6.10
CA TYR A 59 8.33 -9.53 5.79
C TYR A 59 7.04 -10.29 5.42
N PRO A 60 5.86 -9.64 5.36
CA PRO A 60 4.61 -10.31 5.02
C PRO A 60 4.26 -10.20 3.54
N GLY A 61 3.56 -11.21 3.00
CA GLY A 61 3.03 -11.20 1.64
C GLY A 61 1.51 -11.13 1.60
N ALA A 62 0.93 -10.05 1.06
CA ALA A 62 -0.51 -9.92 0.88
C ALA A 62 -0.99 -10.52 -0.44
N VAL A 63 -1.99 -11.41 -0.37
CA VAL A 63 -2.69 -11.98 -1.53
C VAL A 63 -4.16 -11.58 -1.47
N LEU A 64 -4.66 -10.96 -2.54
CA LEU A 64 -6.07 -10.59 -2.61
C LEU A 64 -6.93 -11.82 -2.82
N SER A 65 -7.95 -11.97 -2.00
CA SER A 65 -8.93 -13.05 -2.11
C SER A 65 -10.34 -12.48 -1.90
N ARG A 66 -11.28 -12.91 -2.75
CA ARG A 66 -12.71 -12.54 -2.63
C ARG A 66 -13.51 -13.60 -1.87
N SER A 67 -12.97 -14.82 -1.75
CA SER A 67 -13.59 -15.95 -1.05
C SER A 67 -13.33 -15.91 0.46
N THR A 68 -12.26 -15.25 0.89
CA THR A 68 -11.93 -15.11 2.32
C THR A 68 -12.78 -14.05 3.02
N SER A 69 -13.09 -14.29 4.29
CA SER A 69 -13.59 -13.27 5.22
C SER A 69 -12.45 -12.44 5.85
N ASN A 70 -11.19 -12.82 5.58
CA ASN A 70 -10.02 -12.18 6.16
C ASN A 70 -9.79 -10.77 5.62
N ASN A 71 -9.19 -9.95 6.49
CA ASN A 71 -8.84 -8.57 6.21
C ASN A 71 -7.37 -8.38 6.51
N ILE A 72 -6.66 -7.77 5.56
CA ILE A 72 -5.27 -7.36 5.73
C ILE A 72 -5.28 -5.95 6.30
N VAL A 73 -4.82 -5.82 7.53
CA VAL A 73 -4.80 -4.57 8.30
C VAL A 73 -3.54 -3.79 7.99
N GLY A 74 -3.68 -2.48 7.83
CA GLY A 74 -2.55 -1.60 7.57
C GLY A 74 -2.86 -0.13 7.78
N GLU A 75 -1.88 0.68 7.43
CA GLU A 75 -1.90 2.14 7.55
C GLU A 75 -2.06 2.75 6.16
N ILE A 76 -2.82 3.84 6.09
CA ILE A 76 -2.99 4.62 4.86
C ILE A 76 -2.31 5.96 5.05
N TYR A 77 -1.52 6.34 4.07
CA TYR A 77 -0.75 7.56 4.01
C TYR A 77 -1.21 8.40 2.81
N GLN A 78 -1.25 9.71 2.97
CA GLN A 78 -1.55 10.69 1.92
C GLN A 78 -0.30 11.52 1.67
N ALA A 79 0.15 11.58 0.43
CA ALA A 79 1.28 12.41 0.02
C ALA A 79 1.00 13.86 0.36
N LYS A 80 2.00 14.56 0.92
CA LYS A 80 1.92 15.98 1.30
C LYS A 80 1.90 16.86 0.07
N LYS A 81 2.72 16.54 -0.95
CA LYS A 81 2.68 17.16 -2.28
C LYS A 81 2.41 16.10 -3.34
N GLU A 82 1.85 16.54 -4.47
CA GLU A 82 1.56 15.65 -5.59
C GLU A 82 2.82 15.08 -6.23
N THR A 83 3.95 15.78 -6.15
CA THR A 83 5.26 15.30 -6.63
C THR A 83 5.84 14.18 -5.78
N ASP A 84 5.45 14.11 -4.50
CA ASP A 84 6.06 13.20 -3.52
C ASP A 84 5.61 11.75 -3.73
N ILE A 85 4.41 11.55 -4.32
CA ILE A 85 3.93 10.20 -4.61
C ILE A 85 4.83 9.53 -5.64
N ASP A 86 5.11 10.16 -6.78
CA ASP A 86 5.84 9.53 -7.88
C ASP A 86 7.30 9.25 -7.51
N SER A 87 7.97 10.17 -6.80
CA SER A 87 9.34 9.98 -6.35
C SER A 87 9.44 8.87 -5.30
N THR A 88 8.53 8.85 -4.32
CA THR A 88 8.52 7.81 -3.28
C THR A 88 8.17 6.44 -3.87
N LEU A 89 7.19 6.40 -4.78
CA LEU A 89 6.79 5.19 -5.47
C LEU A 89 7.93 4.55 -6.27
N LYS A 90 8.79 5.34 -6.92
CA LYS A 90 10.00 4.80 -7.60
C LYS A 90 10.99 4.16 -6.62
N ILE A 91 11.16 4.76 -5.43
CA ILE A 91 12.03 4.20 -4.39
C ILE A 91 11.44 2.90 -3.85
N LEU A 92 10.13 2.89 -3.60
CA LEU A 92 9.42 1.70 -3.14
C LEU A 92 9.40 0.59 -4.20
N ASP A 93 9.29 0.91 -5.49
CA ASP A 93 9.37 -0.09 -6.57
C ASP A 93 10.70 -0.85 -6.53
N LYS A 94 11.81 -0.14 -6.34
CA LYS A 94 13.13 -0.76 -6.21
C LYS A 94 13.24 -1.60 -4.93
N TYR A 95 12.67 -1.13 -3.83
CA TYR A 95 12.73 -1.84 -2.55
C TYR A 95 11.88 -3.11 -2.53
N GLU A 96 10.66 -3.04 -3.07
CA GLU A 96 9.68 -4.13 -3.13
C GLU A 96 9.94 -5.08 -4.32
N GLY A 97 11.02 -4.88 -5.07
CA GLY A 97 11.34 -5.72 -6.23
C GLY A 97 10.24 -5.71 -7.30
N TYR A 98 9.61 -4.55 -7.54
CA TYR A 98 8.61 -4.37 -8.58
C TYR A 98 9.24 -3.86 -9.88
N TYR A 99 9.11 -4.65 -10.94
CA TYR A 99 9.58 -4.34 -12.29
C TYR A 99 8.37 -4.23 -13.23
N GLN A 100 7.97 -3.00 -13.56
CA GLN A 100 6.78 -2.75 -14.39
C GLN A 100 6.82 -3.46 -15.76
N GLY A 101 8.02 -3.65 -16.34
CA GLY A 101 8.21 -4.37 -17.60
C GLY A 101 8.32 -5.90 -17.47
N ASP A 102 8.42 -6.43 -16.24
CA ASP A 102 8.59 -7.86 -15.97
C ASP A 102 7.86 -8.25 -14.67
N LEU A 103 6.53 -8.37 -14.79
CA LEU A 103 5.68 -8.78 -13.68
C LEU A 103 6.01 -10.18 -13.17
N PRO A 104 6.32 -11.20 -14.02
CA PRO A 104 6.77 -12.51 -13.53
C PRO A 104 8.02 -12.45 -12.65
N ALA A 105 9.02 -11.63 -13.02
CA ALA A 105 10.20 -11.43 -12.19
C ALA A 105 9.89 -10.69 -10.88
N SER A 106 8.90 -9.80 -10.88
CA SER A 106 8.54 -8.97 -9.72
C SER A 106 8.16 -9.78 -8.49
N GLU A 107 8.73 -9.44 -7.34
CA GLU A 107 8.37 -10.03 -6.05
C GLU A 107 7.01 -9.53 -5.56
N TYR A 108 6.81 -8.22 -5.67
CA TYR A 108 5.52 -7.58 -5.45
C TYR A 108 5.05 -6.87 -6.71
N ILE A 109 3.73 -6.77 -6.87
CA ILE A 109 3.10 -5.94 -7.91
C ILE A 109 2.41 -4.76 -7.26
N ARG A 110 2.75 -3.55 -7.74
CA ARG A 110 2.05 -2.33 -7.35
C ARG A 110 0.68 -2.23 -8.04
N LYS A 111 -0.41 -2.14 -7.27
CA LYS A 111 -1.77 -1.96 -7.78
C LYS A 111 -2.50 -0.83 -7.05
N ARG A 112 -3.56 -0.30 -7.67
CA ARG A 112 -4.54 0.56 -6.98
C ARG A 112 -5.66 -0.29 -6.41
N LYS A 113 -5.94 -0.13 -5.11
CA LYS A 113 -7.03 -0.83 -4.43
C LYS A 113 -7.80 0.11 -3.50
N PHE A 114 -9.09 -0.18 -3.35
CA PHE A 114 -9.91 0.50 -2.37
C PHE A 114 -9.65 -0.09 -0.99
N VAL A 115 -9.12 0.74 -0.10
CA VAL A 115 -8.93 0.43 1.32
C VAL A 115 -10.13 0.95 2.09
N LYS A 116 -10.70 0.11 2.95
CA LYS A 116 -11.80 0.50 3.84
C LYS A 116 -11.20 0.99 5.16
N LEU A 117 -11.43 2.26 5.48
CA LEU A 117 -11.08 2.88 6.76
C LEU A 117 -12.02 2.39 7.87
N LYS A 118 -11.58 2.51 9.14
CA LYS A 118 -12.43 2.19 10.31
C LYS A 118 -13.77 2.91 10.32
N ASN A 119 -13.82 4.15 9.80
CA ASN A 119 -15.05 4.94 9.67
C ASN A 119 -15.95 4.52 8.49
N GLY A 120 -15.67 3.39 7.83
CA GLY A 120 -16.45 2.87 6.71
C GLY A 120 -16.14 3.50 5.35
N LYS A 121 -15.41 4.63 5.29
CA LYS A 121 -15.04 5.27 4.02
C LYS A 121 -14.08 4.37 3.23
N ARG A 122 -14.21 4.42 1.91
CA ARG A 122 -13.31 3.72 0.98
C ARG A 122 -12.40 4.73 0.30
N VAL A 123 -11.11 4.49 0.35
CA VAL A 123 -10.09 5.35 -0.29
C VAL A 123 -9.30 4.53 -1.30
N LEU A 124 -9.13 5.07 -2.51
CA LEU A 124 -8.29 4.44 -3.52
C LEU A 124 -6.82 4.73 -3.19
N SER A 125 -6.01 3.70 -3.04
CA SER A 125 -4.60 3.80 -2.62
C SER A 125 -3.72 2.84 -3.41
N TRP A 126 -2.46 3.21 -3.59
CA TRP A 126 -1.42 2.31 -4.05
C TRP A 126 -1.11 1.28 -2.97
N VAL A 127 -0.88 0.03 -3.39
CA VAL A 127 -0.51 -1.09 -2.52
C VAL A 127 0.42 -2.02 -3.29
N TYR A 128 1.41 -2.60 -2.61
CA TYR A 128 2.26 -3.65 -3.14
C TYR A 128 1.69 -5.00 -2.73
N LEU A 129 1.42 -5.89 -3.68
CA LEU A 129 0.80 -7.21 -3.42
C LEU A 129 1.80 -8.30 -3.79
N TYR A 130 1.93 -9.31 -2.94
CA TYR A 130 2.88 -10.38 -3.15
C TYR A 130 2.53 -11.18 -4.40
N ASN A 131 3.55 -11.53 -5.19
CA ASN A 131 3.38 -12.11 -6.52
C ASN A 131 4.12 -13.44 -6.71
N LYS A 132 4.54 -14.08 -5.61
CA LYS A 132 5.16 -15.41 -5.65
C LYS A 132 4.27 -16.45 -4.96
N PRO A 133 4.52 -17.76 -5.18
CA PRO A 133 3.71 -18.83 -4.59
C PRO A 133 3.68 -18.79 -3.06
N VAL A 134 2.52 -19.09 -2.49
CA VAL A 134 2.27 -19.10 -1.03
C VAL A 134 1.91 -20.49 -0.48
N ALA A 135 1.97 -21.55 -1.28
CA ALA A 135 1.51 -22.89 -0.90
C ALA A 135 2.14 -23.44 0.40
N ASN A 136 3.40 -23.08 0.68
CA ASN A 136 4.14 -23.52 1.86
C ASN A 136 4.38 -22.37 2.86
N LYS A 137 3.53 -21.34 2.86
CA LYS A 137 3.67 -20.18 3.73
C LYS A 137 2.58 -20.18 4.79
N HIS A 138 2.94 -19.76 6.00
CA HIS A 138 1.99 -19.68 7.10
C HIS A 138 1.07 -18.49 6.92
N LEU A 139 -0.24 -18.73 7.08
CA LEU A 139 -1.21 -17.65 7.18
C LEU A 139 -0.97 -16.88 8.48
N ILE A 140 -0.96 -15.56 8.39
CA ILE A 140 -0.96 -14.66 9.54
C ILE A 140 -2.42 -14.46 9.96
N GLU A 141 -2.81 -15.19 11.00
CA GLU A 141 -4.15 -15.09 11.57
C GLU A 141 -4.49 -13.64 11.98
N GLY A 142 -5.70 -13.22 11.64
CA GLY A 142 -6.16 -11.84 11.87
C GLY A 142 -5.57 -10.78 10.93
N GLY A 143 -4.61 -11.12 10.06
CA GLY A 143 -4.14 -10.26 8.97
C GLY A 143 -3.42 -8.97 9.40
N ASP A 144 -2.88 -8.91 10.62
CA ASP A 144 -2.09 -7.78 11.13
C ASP A 144 -0.64 -8.21 11.39
N TYR A 145 0.28 -7.80 10.53
CA TYR A 145 1.69 -8.18 10.62
C TYR A 145 2.36 -7.70 11.92
N LEU A 146 2.03 -6.50 12.42
CA LEU A 146 2.69 -6.01 13.63
C LEU A 146 2.24 -6.81 14.85
N ARG A 147 0.94 -7.11 14.93
CA ARG A 147 0.42 -8.00 15.98
C ARG A 147 1.02 -9.40 15.91
N HIS A 148 1.24 -9.92 14.70
CA HIS A 148 1.92 -11.21 14.50
C HIS A 148 3.34 -11.21 15.07
N LEU A 149 4.09 -10.13 14.87
CA LEU A 149 5.46 -10.00 15.41
C LEU A 149 5.50 -9.94 16.95
N GLU A 150 4.48 -9.36 17.60
CA GLU A 150 4.37 -9.32 19.06
C GLU A 150 4.07 -10.70 19.67
N SER A 151 3.49 -11.62 18.88
CA SER A 151 3.16 -12.98 19.32
C SER A 151 4.24 -14.02 19.01
N ARG A 152 5.39 -13.62 18.48
CA ARG A 152 6.53 -14.51 18.17
C ARG A 152 7.52 -14.63 19.31
#